data_AF-A0A0C3NT07-F1
#
_entry.id   AF-A0A0C3NT07-F1
#
_cell.length_a   1.000
_cell.length_b   1.000
_cell.length_c   1.000
_cell.angle_alpha   90.00
_cell.angle_beta   90.00
_cell.angle_gamma   90.00
#
_symmetry.space_group_name_H-M   'P 1'
#
loop_
_entity.id
_entity.type
_entity.pdbx_description
1 polymer ?
#
loop_
_entity_poly.entity_id
_entity_poly.type
_entity_poly.pdbx_seq_one_letter_code
_entity_poly.pdbx_strand_id
1 'polypeptide(L)' 'LVIMPHNLLVVDYGLGHPGSIHDTWAFQGTHIASRLGDLIPEDHWTWADSAYPTEEWCTVPFKKPKGGQLSRDQNLYN' A
#
# COMPACT_ATOMS: atom_id res chain seq x y z
N LEU A 1 -0.64 -14.27 -5.76
CA LEU A 1 -1.97 -14.70 -5.30
C LEU A 1 -1.84 -15.77 -4.22
N VAL A 2 -2.24 -15.46 -3.00
CA VAL A 2 -2.31 -16.38 -1.86
C VAL A 2 -3.76 -16.48 -1.46
N ILE A 3 -4.30 -17.71 -1.41
CA ILE A 3 -5.66 -17.95 -0.92
C ILE A 3 -5.54 -18.43 0.52
N MET A 4 -6.11 -17.67 1.45
CA MET A 4 -6.15 -18.04 2.87
C MET A 4 -7.36 -18.96 3.09
N PRO A 5 -7.16 -20.28 3.29
CA PRO A 5 -8.26 -21.25 3.24
C PRO A 5 -9.26 -21.12 4.41
N HIS A 6 -8.85 -20.49 5.50
CA HIS A 6 -9.68 -20.36 6.71
C HIS A 6 -10.70 -19.21 6.64
N ASN A 7 -10.49 -18.23 5.76
CA ASN A 7 -11.38 -17.08 5.59
C ASN A 7 -11.65 -16.77 4.11
N LEU A 8 -11.18 -17.63 3.21
CA LEU A 8 -11.31 -17.51 1.75
C LEU A 8 -10.81 -16.16 1.19
N LEU A 9 -9.93 -15.47 1.93
CA LEU A 9 -9.36 -14.23 1.45
C LEU A 9 -8.34 -14.51 0.35
N VAL A 10 -8.46 -13.76 -0.74
CA VAL A 10 -7.52 -13.76 -1.84
C VAL A 10 -6.61 -12.56 -1.65
N VAL A 11 -5.35 -12.84 -1.31
CA VAL A 11 -4.33 -11.83 -1.05
C VAL A 11 -3.40 -11.77 -2.27
N ASP A 12 -3.20 -10.58 -2.81
CA ASP A 12 -2.12 -10.37 -3.76
C ASP A 12 -0.80 -10.22 -2.99
N TYR A 13 0.23 -10.96 -3.39
CA TYR A 13 1.49 -11.03 -2.66
C TYR A 13 2.67 -11.09 -3.63
N GLY A 14 3.61 -10.16 -3.45
CA GLY A 14 4.88 -10.11 -4.16
C GLY A 14 6.04 -10.43 -3.21
N LEU A 15 6.97 -11.29 -3.65
CA LEU A 15 8.21 -11.59 -2.93
C LEU A 15 9.36 -10.77 -3.54
N GLY A 16 9.89 -9.85 -2.75
CA GLY A 16 11.05 -9.03 -3.10
C GLY A 16 12.33 -9.48 -2.39
N HIS A 17 13.47 -8.99 -2.87
CA HIS A 17 14.71 -9.02 -2.09
C HIS A 17 14.57 -8.07 -0.90
N PRO A 18 15.22 -8.31 0.24
CA PRO A 18 15.12 -7.42 1.39
C PRO A 18 15.63 -6.01 1.08
N GLY A 19 14.82 -4.98 1.34
CA GLY A 19 15.23 -3.57 1.32
C GLY A 19 14.25 -2.67 0.56
N SER A 20 14.11 -1.41 0.98
CA SER A 20 13.06 -0.50 0.50
C SER A 20 13.04 -0.27 -1.02
N ILE A 21 14.19 -0.18 -1.68
CA ILE A 21 14.25 -0.06 -3.15
C ILE A 21 13.73 -1.34 -3.83
N HIS A 22 13.98 -2.49 -3.21
CA HIS A 22 13.51 -3.78 -3.69
C HIS A 22 12.03 -4.02 -3.39
N ASP A 23 11.51 -3.45 -2.30
CA ASP A 23 10.09 -3.51 -1.96
C ASP A 23 9.26 -2.81 -3.05
N THR A 24 9.65 -1.60 -3.49
CA THR A 24 8.99 -0.89 -4.60
C THR A 24 8.98 -1.72 -5.88
N TRP A 25 10.10 -2.36 -6.21
CA TRP A 25 10.21 -3.21 -7.41
C TRP A 25 9.36 -4.48 -7.30
N ALA A 26 9.33 -5.10 -6.12
CA ALA A 26 8.48 -6.26 -5.86
C ALA A 26 6.99 -5.91 -5.94
N PHE A 27 6.61 -4.74 -5.44
CA PHE A 27 5.25 -4.22 -5.54
C PHE A 27 4.84 -3.94 -6.97
N GLN A 28 5.70 -3.37 -7.81
CA GLN A 28 5.42 -3.22 -9.24
C GLN A 28 5.13 -4.56 -9.94
N GLY A 29 5.67 -5.67 -9.44
CA GLY A 29 5.40 -7.01 -9.93
C GLY A 29 4.08 -7.63 -9.46
N THR A 30 3.32 -6.95 -8.60
CA THR A 30 2.04 -7.46 -8.09
C THR A 30 0.89 -7.23 -9.08
N HIS A 31 -0.18 -7.99 -8.90
CA HIS A 31 -1.41 -7.83 -9.67
C HIS A 31 -2.07 -6.47 -9.43
N ILE A 32 -2.02 -5.95 -8.20
CA ILE A 32 -2.59 -4.64 -7.85
C ILE A 32 -1.87 -3.49 -8.58
N ALA A 33 -0.54 -3.57 -8.73
CA ALA A 33 0.22 -2.56 -9.46
C ALA A 33 0.06 -2.67 -10.99
N SER A 34 -0.14 -3.88 -11.52
CA SER A 34 -0.24 -4.11 -12.98
C SER A 34 -1.67 -4.06 -13.53
N ARG A 35 -2.69 -4.27 -12.68
CA ARG A 35 -4.11 -4.32 -13.05
C ARG A 35 -4.97 -3.54 -12.07
N LEU A 36 -4.59 -2.30 -11.84
CA LEU A 36 -5.23 -1.43 -10.87
C LEU A 36 -6.75 -1.35 -11.05
N GLY A 37 -7.22 -1.04 -12.27
CA GLY A 37 -8.65 -0.83 -12.55
C GLY A 37 -9.53 -2.08 -12.42
N ASP A 38 -8.93 -3.28 -12.37
CA ASP A 38 -9.66 -4.52 -12.14
C ASP A 38 -9.88 -4.78 -10.64
N LEU A 39 -9.07 -4.17 -9.77
CA LEU A 39 -8.95 -4.50 -8.35
C LEU A 39 -9.36 -3.35 -7.43
N ILE A 40 -9.08 -2.11 -7.82
CA ILE A 40 -9.47 -0.90 -7.12
C ILE A 40 -10.47 -0.15 -8.02
N PRO A 41 -11.76 -0.11 -7.65
CA PRO A 41 -12.77 0.65 -8.38
C PRO A 41 -12.45 2.15 -8.42
N GLU A 42 -13.11 2.87 -9.33
CA GLU A 42 -13.05 4.34 -9.35
C GLU A 42 -13.43 4.91 -7.98
N ASP A 43 -12.77 6.01 -7.60
CA ASP A 43 -12.92 6.70 -6.31
C ASP A 43 -12.54 5.88 -5.06
N HIS A 44 -11.90 4.71 -5.24
CA HIS A 44 -11.35 3.92 -4.14
C HIS A 44 -9.83 3.97 -4.12
N TRP A 45 -9.25 3.75 -2.95
CA TRP A 45 -7.80 3.75 -2.75
C TRP A 45 -7.41 2.79 -1.63
N THR A 46 -6.15 2.36 -1.60
CA THR A 46 -5.56 1.55 -0.54
C THR A 46 -4.53 2.32 0.26
N TRP A 47 -4.37 1.97 1.53
CA TRP A 47 -3.18 2.37 2.28
C TRP A 47 -1.98 1.53 1.88
N ALA A 48 -0.82 2.16 1.77
CA ALA A 48 0.44 1.49 1.53
C ALA A 48 1.51 1.95 2.52
N ASP A 49 2.55 1.14 2.65
CA ASP A 49 3.75 1.57 3.37
C ASP A 49 4.42 2.76 2.64
N SER A 50 5.05 3.61 3.42
CA SER A 50 5.83 4.75 2.95
C SER A 50 7.03 4.49 2.04
N ALA A 51 7.43 3.23 1.88
CA ALA A 51 8.40 2.82 0.87
C ALA A 51 7.81 2.88 -0.55
N TYR A 52 6.48 2.99 -0.68
CA TYR A 52 5.78 3.08 -1.96
C TYR A 52 5.46 4.54 -2.32
N PRO A 53 5.44 4.85 -3.63
CA PRO A 53 5.01 6.17 -4.09
C PRO A 53 3.54 6.41 -3.73
N THR A 54 3.22 7.66 -3.39
CA THR A 54 1.84 8.12 -3.22
C THR A 54 1.22 8.34 -4.59
N GLU A 55 0.13 7.62 -4.86
CA GLU A 55 -0.65 7.68 -6.10
C GLU A 55 -2.14 7.89 -5.75
N GLU A 56 -2.98 8.22 -6.73
CA GLU A 56 -4.43 8.45 -6.51
C GLU A 56 -5.13 7.24 -5.86
N TRP A 57 -4.65 6.04 -6.15
CA TRP A 57 -5.16 4.77 -5.67
C TRP A 57 -4.36 4.16 -4.51
N CYS A 58 -3.22 4.78 -4.15
CA CYS A 58 -2.25 4.25 -3.20
C CYS A 58 -1.78 5.37 -2.28
N THR A 59 -2.42 5.53 -1.12
CA THR A 59 -2.10 6.61 -0.19
C THR A 59 -1.19 6.11 0.93
N VAL A 60 -0.24 6.96 1.31
CA VAL A 60 0.69 6.69 2.41
C VAL A 60 0.26 7.53 3.61
N PRO A 61 -0.07 6.92 4.76
CA PRO A 61 -0.37 7.67 5.97
C PRO A 61 0.78 8.58 6.41
N PHE A 62 0.45 9.71 7.03
CA PHE A 62 1.41 10.64 7.58
C PHE A 62 2.24 9.98 8.68
N LYS A 63 3.57 10.06 8.52
CA LYS A 63 4.51 9.64 9.56
C LYS A 63 4.62 10.70 10.63
N LYS A 64 4.56 10.26 11.88
CA LYS A 64 4.87 11.09 13.03
C LYS A 64 6.33 11.58 12.96
N PRO A 65 6.58 12.89 13.03
CA PRO A 65 7.95 13.42 13.04
C PRO A 65 8.68 13.06 14.33
N LYS A 66 10.00 12.88 14.27
CA LYS A 66 10.82 12.58 15.46
C LYS A 66 10.68 13.71 16.49
N GLY A 67 10.26 13.36 17.70
CA GLY A 67 10.08 14.32 18.80
C GLY A 67 8.87 15.25 18.67
N GLY A 68 8.04 15.08 17.63
CA GLY A 68 6.83 15.90 17.42
C GLY A 68 5.55 15.06 17.47
N GLN A 69 4.43 15.68 17.10
CA GLN A 69 3.14 15.02 16.91
C GLN A 69 2.64 15.32 15.49
N LEU A 70 1.74 14.48 15.00
CA LEU A 70 0.97 14.80 13.80
C LEU A 70 0.13 16.05 14.07
N SER A 71 -0.04 16.89 13.06
CA SER A 71 -1.00 17.99 13.14
C SER A 71 -2.43 17.44 13.32
N ARG A 72 -3.37 18.31 13.70
CA ARG A 72 -4.78 17.93 13.80
C ARG A 72 -5.30 17.38 12.47
N ASP A 73 -4.93 18.01 11.36
CA ASP A 73 -5.38 17.61 10.03
C ASP A 73 -4.73 16.28 9.61
N GLN A 74 -3.44 16.09 9.89
CA GLN A 74 -2.76 14.81 9.63
C GLN A 74 -3.36 13.66 10.42
N ASN A 75 -3.84 13.89 11.65
CA ASN A 75 -4.56 12.87 12.42
C ASN A 75 -5.98 12.64 11.90
N LEU A 76 -6.62 13.65 11.30
CA LEU A 76 -7.97 13.51 10.73
C LEU A 76 -7.95 12.72 9.42
N TYR A 77 -6.89 12.88 8.63
CA TYR A 77 -6.73 12.24 7.31
C TYR A 77 -5.83 10.99 7.33
N ASN A 78 -5.34 10.58 8.50
CA ASN A 78 -4.79 9.24 8.74
C ASN A 78 -5.92 8.28 9.09
#